data_AF-A0AAW7KF02-F1
#
_entry.id   AF-A0AAW7KF02-F1
#
_cell.length_a   1.000
_cell.length_b   1.000
_cell.length_c   1.000
_cell.angle_alpha   90.00
_cell.angle_beta   90.00
_cell.angle_gamma   90.00
#
_symmetry.space_group_name_H-M   'P 1'
#
loop_
_entity.id
_entity.type
_entity.pdbx_description
1 polymer ?
#
loop_
_entity_poly.entity_id
_entity_poly.type
_entity_poly.pdbx_seq_one_letter_code
_entity_poly.pdbx_strand_id
1 'polypeptide(L)'
;VHCSDEAAVAQEAVSLVATGQAQILLKGIIQTHTLLKEMLKSEHQLKNKPILSHVAMVELPAGKTFLLTDCAMNIAPTQATLIEIVENAKEVAQKLGLHHPKIALLSAAENFNPKMPSSVLAKEVTAHFNDQQEATVFGPLSLDLATSEEAVAH
;
A
#
# COMPACT_ATOMS: atom_id res chain seq x y z
N VAL A 1 -9.40 6.32 29.01
CA VAL A 1 -8.81 5.21 29.78
C VAL A 1 -7.41 5.61 30.20
N HIS A 2 -7.01 5.40 31.45
CA HIS A 2 -5.64 5.65 31.91
C HIS A 2 -4.84 4.35 31.75
N CYS A 3 -3.65 4.45 31.16
CA CYS A 3 -2.76 3.31 30.92
C CYS A 3 -1.37 3.65 31.48
N SER A 4 -0.69 2.66 32.08
CA SER A 4 0.57 2.85 32.81
C SER A 4 1.81 2.95 31.93
N ASP A 5 1.78 2.38 30.73
CA ASP A 5 2.91 2.27 29.80
C ASP A 5 2.44 2.06 28.35
N GLU A 6 3.38 2.04 27.39
CA GLU A 6 3.05 1.88 25.97
C GLU A 6 2.37 0.53 25.65
N ALA A 7 2.70 -0.55 26.37
CA ALA A 7 2.14 -1.86 26.10
C ALA A 7 0.67 -1.91 26.54
N ALA A 8 0.36 -1.34 27.70
CA ALA A 8 -1.01 -1.18 28.18
C ALA A 8 -1.83 -0.28 27.24
N VAL A 9 -1.23 0.80 26.70
CA VAL A 9 -1.89 1.65 25.69
C VAL A 9 -2.22 0.86 24.43
N ALA A 10 -1.27 0.09 23.90
CA ALA A 10 -1.48 -0.72 22.70
C ALA A 10 -2.57 -1.78 22.92
N GLN A 11 -2.53 -2.50 24.05
CA GLN A 11 -3.51 -3.53 24.39
C GLN A 11 -4.92 -2.97 24.47
N GLU A 12 -5.10 -1.86 25.20
CA GLU A 12 -6.40 -1.22 25.35
C GLU A 12 -6.94 -0.74 24.00
N ALA A 13 -6.14 -0.01 23.22
CA ALA A 13 -6.55 0.54 21.94
C ALA A 13 -6.92 -0.57 20.93
N VAL A 14 -6.13 -1.65 20.88
CA VAL A 14 -6.39 -2.81 20.02
C VAL A 14 -7.66 -3.54 20.47
N SER A 15 -7.85 -3.74 21.77
CA SER A 15 -9.05 -4.41 22.32
C SER A 15 -10.34 -3.65 21.99
N LEU A 16 -10.33 -2.31 22.10
CA LEU A 16 -11.49 -1.49 21.75
C LEU A 16 -11.87 -1.65 20.28
N VAL A 17 -10.89 -1.76 19.37
CA VAL A 17 -11.17 -2.00 17.94
C VAL A 17 -11.63 -3.44 17.70
N ALA A 18 -10.95 -4.43 18.30
CA ALA A 18 -11.30 -5.84 18.16
C ALA A 18 -12.71 -6.17 18.69
N THR A 19 -13.16 -5.47 19.72
CA THR A 19 -14.50 -5.62 20.30
C THR A 19 -15.56 -4.73 19.64
N GLY A 20 -15.21 -3.98 18.59
CA GLY A 20 -16.14 -3.11 17.86
C GLY A 20 -16.52 -1.82 18.58
N GLN A 21 -15.93 -1.54 19.74
CA GLN A 21 -16.12 -0.29 20.49
C GLN A 21 -15.47 0.91 19.80
N ALA A 22 -14.48 0.67 18.92
CA ALA A 22 -13.88 1.64 18.02
C ALA A 22 -13.76 1.06 16.60
N GLN A 23 -13.73 1.91 15.58
CA GLN A 23 -13.67 1.48 14.16
C GLN A 23 -12.30 1.73 13.53
N ILE A 24 -11.49 2.64 14.10
CA ILE A 24 -10.19 3.03 13.56
C ILE A 24 -9.16 2.99 14.67
N LEU A 25 -8.03 2.33 14.40
CA LEU A 25 -6.86 2.32 15.28
C LEU A 25 -5.89 3.42 14.85
N LEU A 26 -5.66 4.41 15.72
CA LEU A 26 -4.70 5.49 15.48
C LEU A 26 -3.46 5.32 16.38
N LYS A 27 -2.27 5.26 15.76
CA LYS A 27 -1.01 5.24 16.52
C LYS A 27 -0.74 6.62 17.14
N GLY A 28 -0.81 6.70 18.46
CA GLY A 28 -0.40 7.88 19.23
C GLY A 28 1.13 7.97 19.46
N ILE A 29 1.51 8.56 20.59
CA ILE A 29 2.91 8.74 21.01
C ILE A 29 3.43 7.44 21.66
N ILE A 30 3.45 6.37 20.87
CA ILE A 30 4.04 5.07 21.21
C ILE A 30 4.86 4.55 20.02
N GLN A 31 5.76 3.61 20.28
CA GLN A 31 6.55 2.98 19.24
C GLN A 31 5.68 2.14 18.30
N THR A 32 5.93 2.24 17.00
CA THR A 32 5.20 1.48 15.97
C THR A 32 5.29 -0.03 16.21
N HIS A 33 6.47 -0.54 16.60
CA HIS A 33 6.64 -1.95 16.87
C HIS A 33 5.79 -2.44 18.05
N THR A 34 5.59 -1.61 19.08
CA THR A 34 4.72 -1.92 20.24
C THR A 34 3.28 -2.11 19.79
N LEU A 35 2.74 -1.15 19.03
CA LEU A 35 1.36 -1.22 18.52
C LEU A 35 1.15 -2.40 17.57
N LEU A 36 2.05 -2.57 16.60
CA LEU A 36 1.92 -3.63 15.60
C LEU A 36 2.05 -5.02 16.22
N LYS A 37 2.96 -5.20 17.19
CA LYS A 37 3.10 -6.47 17.91
C LYS A 37 1.80 -6.88 18.58
N GLU A 38 1.10 -5.93 19.21
CA GLU A 38 -0.19 -6.18 19.84
C GLU A 38 -1.27 -6.49 18.81
N MET A 39 -1.43 -5.63 17.80
CA MET A 39 -2.46 -5.76 16.76
C MET A 39 -2.35 -7.09 15.98
N LEU A 40 -1.12 -7.60 15.80
CA LEU A 40 -0.85 -8.84 15.06
C LEU A 40 -1.11 -10.12 15.88
N LYS A 41 -1.44 -10.03 17.17
CA LYS A 41 -1.81 -11.21 17.94
C LYS A 41 -3.11 -11.80 17.38
N SER A 42 -3.11 -13.12 17.20
CA SER A 42 -4.25 -13.84 16.61
C SER A 42 -5.54 -13.74 17.42
N GLU A 43 -5.45 -13.54 18.74
CA GLU A 43 -6.60 -13.38 19.62
C GLU A 43 -7.51 -12.21 19.24
N HIS A 44 -6.94 -11.13 18.70
CA HIS A 44 -7.68 -9.94 18.28
C HIS A 44 -8.34 -10.08 16.91
N GLN A 45 -7.91 -11.07 16.10
CA GLN A 45 -8.45 -11.34 14.76
C GLN A 45 -8.45 -10.12 13.81
N LEU A 46 -7.60 -9.13 14.06
CA LEU A 46 -7.52 -7.89 13.26
C LEU A 46 -6.70 -8.04 11.97
N LYS A 47 -5.79 -9.00 11.92
CA LYS A 47 -5.00 -9.28 10.71
C LYS A 47 -5.82 -10.12 9.73
N ASN A 48 -6.46 -9.45 8.77
CA ASN A 48 -7.30 -10.08 7.75
C ASN A 48 -6.65 -10.18 6.35
N LYS A 49 -5.42 -9.67 6.19
CA LYS A 49 -4.66 -9.71 4.93
C LYS A 49 -3.30 -10.39 5.13
N PRO A 50 -2.70 -10.98 4.08
CA PRO A 50 -1.38 -11.64 4.18
C PRO A 50 -0.29 -10.69 4.69
N ILE A 51 -0.29 -9.46 4.18
CA ILE A 51 0.62 -8.39 4.57
C ILE A 51 -0.14 -7.11 4.92
N LEU A 52 0.55 -6.22 5.65
CA LEU A 52 0.15 -4.83 5.82
C LEU A 52 0.96 -3.97 4.86
N SER A 53 0.35 -2.96 4.26
CA SER A 53 1.01 -1.99 3.39
C SER A 53 0.53 -0.57 3.67
N HIS A 54 1.41 0.40 3.48
CA HIS A 54 1.07 1.81 3.64
C HIS A 54 0.59 2.43 2.33
N VAL A 55 -0.58 3.07 2.34
CA VAL A 55 -1.11 3.87 1.23
C VAL A 55 -1.20 5.33 1.66
N ALA A 56 -0.60 6.24 0.89
CA ALA A 56 -0.78 7.68 1.04
C ALA A 56 -1.54 8.25 -0.17
N MET A 57 -2.43 9.20 0.08
CA MET A 57 -2.97 10.07 -0.95
C MET A 57 -2.08 11.30 -1.06
N VAL A 58 -1.53 11.55 -2.25
CA VAL A 58 -0.61 12.64 -2.53
C VAL A 58 -1.28 13.60 -3.50
N GLU A 59 -1.33 14.88 -3.14
CA GLU A 59 -1.77 15.97 -4.01
C GLU A 59 -0.54 16.75 -4.48
N LEU A 60 -0.36 16.83 -5.80
CA LEU A 60 0.65 17.63 -6.45
C LEU A 60 0.09 19.01 -6.82
N PRO A 61 0.97 20.00 -7.10
CA PRO A 61 0.57 21.25 -7.71
C PRO A 61 -0.26 21.03 -8.98
N ALA A 62 -1.12 22.01 -9.30
CA ALA A 62 -2.10 21.93 -10.39
C ALA A 62 -3.21 20.86 -10.19
N GLY A 63 -3.43 20.41 -8.95
CA GLY A 63 -4.59 19.60 -8.57
C GLY A 63 -4.53 18.14 -9.03
N LYS A 64 -3.33 17.63 -9.34
CA LYS A 64 -3.13 16.20 -9.65
C LYS A 64 -3.02 15.41 -8.36
N THR A 65 -3.89 14.42 -8.16
CA THR A 65 -3.89 13.56 -6.97
C THR A 65 -3.70 12.10 -7.36
N PHE A 66 -2.88 11.36 -6.61
CA PHE A 66 -2.72 9.92 -6.78
C PHE A 66 -2.49 9.22 -5.44
N LEU A 67 -2.65 7.89 -5.45
CA LEU A 67 -2.27 7.02 -4.35
C LEU A 67 -0.83 6.55 -4.54
N LEU A 68 -0.03 6.56 -3.47
CA LEU A 68 1.34 6.09 -3.45
C LEU A 68 1.51 5.02 -2.36
N THR A 69 2.08 3.88 -2.75
CA THR A 69 2.35 2.73 -1.86
C THR A 69 3.57 1.95 -2.38
N ASP A 70 4.39 1.29 -1.56
CA ASP A 70 4.47 1.36 -0.09
C ASP A 70 5.65 2.26 0.31
N CYS A 71 5.39 3.31 1.09
CA CYS A 71 6.39 4.32 1.43
C CYS A 71 7.03 4.15 2.81
N ALA A 72 6.49 3.25 3.65
CA ALA A 72 6.78 3.30 5.09
C ALA A 72 6.81 1.93 5.79
N MET A 73 6.38 0.85 5.14
CA MET A 73 6.17 -0.44 5.79
C MET A 73 7.00 -1.57 5.17
N ASN A 74 6.89 -1.79 3.85
CA ASN A 74 7.60 -2.87 3.16
C ASN A 74 8.90 -2.36 2.51
N ILE A 75 10.06 -2.68 3.11
CA ILE A 75 11.37 -2.13 2.72
C ILE A 75 11.82 -2.57 1.32
N ALA A 76 11.75 -3.88 1.04
CA ALA A 76 12.20 -4.47 -0.22
C ALA A 76 11.21 -5.58 -0.61
N PRO A 77 10.05 -5.21 -1.20
CA PRO A 77 9.01 -6.16 -1.51
C PRO A 77 9.50 -7.17 -2.56
N THR A 78 9.20 -8.45 -2.31
CA THR A 78 9.33 -9.51 -3.31
C THR A 78 8.18 -9.41 -4.33
N GLN A 79 8.19 -10.23 -5.38
CA GLN A 79 7.06 -10.33 -6.32
C GLN A 79 5.74 -10.60 -5.60
N ALA A 80 5.72 -11.61 -4.72
CA ALA A 80 4.53 -11.95 -3.94
C ALA A 80 4.09 -10.80 -3.04
N THR A 81 5.03 -10.12 -2.38
CA THR A 81 4.72 -8.95 -1.54
C THR A 81 4.14 -7.80 -2.37
N LEU A 82 4.70 -7.54 -3.56
CA LEU A 82 4.26 -6.44 -4.40
C LEU A 82 2.87 -6.69 -5.01
N ILE A 83 2.53 -7.95 -5.33
CA ILE A 83 1.17 -8.35 -5.71
C ILE A 83 0.17 -7.98 -4.61
N GLU A 84 0.46 -8.34 -3.36
CA GLU A 84 -0.41 -8.00 -2.23
C GLU A 84 -0.49 -6.49 -1.97
N ILE A 85 0.61 -5.74 -2.18
CA ILE A 85 0.60 -4.27 -2.11
C ILE A 85 -0.36 -3.70 -3.16
N VAL A 86 -0.33 -4.22 -4.40
CA VAL A 86 -1.23 -3.79 -5.48
C VAL A 86 -2.68 -4.11 -5.13
N GLU A 87 -2.97 -5.30 -4.61
CA GLU A 87 -4.32 -5.68 -4.17
C GLU A 87 -4.84 -4.78 -3.04
N ASN A 88 -4.02 -4.51 -2.02
CA ASN A 88 -4.38 -3.59 -0.94
C ASN A 88 -4.65 -2.17 -1.46
N ALA A 89 -3.83 -1.67 -2.39
CA ALA A 89 -4.03 -0.35 -3.00
C ALA A 89 -5.26 -0.29 -3.91
N LYS A 90 -5.54 -1.35 -4.67
CA LYS A 90 -6.76 -1.49 -5.48
C LYS A 90 -8.00 -1.39 -4.59
N GLU A 91 -8.02 -2.09 -3.46
CA GLU A 91 -9.14 -2.04 -2.52
C GLU A 91 -9.35 -0.63 -1.94
N VAL A 92 -8.26 0.06 -1.55
CA VAL A 92 -8.34 1.45 -1.07
C VAL A 92 -8.87 2.37 -2.16
N ALA A 93 -8.35 2.27 -3.39
CA ALA A 93 -8.80 3.07 -4.54
C ALA A 93 -10.30 2.88 -4.81
N GLN A 94 -10.78 1.64 -4.84
CA GLN A 94 -12.19 1.33 -5.06
C GLN A 94 -13.09 1.88 -3.95
N LYS A 95 -12.66 1.80 -2.67
CA LYS A 95 -13.39 2.41 -1.54
C LYS A 95 -13.43 3.93 -1.59
N LEU A 96 -12.45 4.56 -2.25
CA LEU A 96 -12.42 6.01 -2.50
C LEU A 96 -13.22 6.41 -3.75
N GLY A 97 -13.87 5.46 -4.44
CA GLY A 97 -14.69 5.71 -5.64
C GLY A 97 -13.95 5.58 -6.98
N LEU A 98 -12.68 5.18 -6.97
CA LEU A 98 -11.93 4.85 -8.19
C LEU A 98 -12.24 3.39 -8.58
N HIS A 99 -13.37 3.16 -9.25
CA HIS A 99 -13.87 1.81 -9.55
C HIS A 99 -12.95 0.98 -10.46
N HIS A 100 -12.17 1.63 -11.34
CA HIS A 100 -11.20 1.00 -12.23
C HIS A 100 -9.84 1.71 -12.12
N PRO A 101 -9.06 1.47 -11.05
CA PRO A 101 -7.81 2.20 -10.84
C PRO A 101 -6.76 1.83 -11.89
N LYS A 102 -6.01 2.84 -12.35
CA LYS A 102 -4.79 2.67 -13.15
C LYS A 102 -3.61 2.68 -12.19
N ILE A 103 -2.86 1.58 -12.13
CA ILE A 103 -1.79 1.33 -11.18
C ILE A 103 -0.48 1.21 -11.94
N ALA A 104 0.42 2.19 -11.73
CA ALA A 104 1.74 2.19 -12.33
C ALA A 104 2.77 1.54 -11.40
N LEU A 105 3.50 0.54 -11.90
CA LEU A 105 4.63 -0.08 -11.19
C LEU A 105 5.90 0.69 -11.52
N LEU A 106 6.34 1.52 -10.56
CA LEU A 106 7.41 2.47 -10.78
C LEU A 106 8.79 1.81 -10.87
N SER A 107 9.59 2.26 -11.84
CA SER A 107 10.99 1.89 -12.03
C SER A 107 11.71 3.02 -12.76
N ALA A 108 13.04 3.13 -12.60
CA ALA A 108 13.86 4.07 -13.37
C ALA A 108 14.10 3.62 -14.83
N ALA A 109 13.17 2.85 -15.40
CA ALA A 109 13.25 2.31 -16.75
C ALA A 109 11.90 2.47 -17.44
N GLU A 110 11.93 2.99 -18.67
CA GLU A 110 10.75 3.21 -19.52
C GLU A 110 10.41 1.95 -20.33
N ASN A 111 11.42 1.11 -20.55
CA ASN A 111 11.33 -0.19 -21.21
C ASN A 111 11.87 -1.28 -20.28
N PHE A 112 11.48 -2.53 -20.53
CA PHE A 112 12.02 -3.66 -19.77
C PHE A 112 13.55 -3.71 -19.83
N ASN A 113 14.17 -3.64 -18.65
CA ASN A 113 15.61 -3.70 -18.48
C ASN A 113 15.96 -4.87 -17.54
N PRO A 114 16.50 -5.99 -18.06
CA PRO A 114 16.81 -7.16 -17.24
C PRO A 114 17.95 -6.92 -16.24
N LYS A 115 18.73 -5.85 -16.40
CA LYS A 115 19.80 -5.46 -15.45
C LYS A 115 19.30 -4.64 -14.28
N MET A 116 18.03 -4.24 -14.28
CA MET A 116 17.41 -3.43 -13.25
C MET A 116 16.38 -4.25 -12.48
N PRO A 117 16.64 -4.62 -11.21
CA PRO A 117 15.75 -5.49 -10.44
C PRO A 117 14.31 -4.98 -10.35
N SER A 118 14.10 -3.67 -10.17
CA SER A 118 12.75 -3.06 -10.15
C SER A 118 12.01 -3.23 -11.49
N SER A 119 12.74 -3.21 -12.61
CA SER A 119 12.14 -3.40 -13.93
C SER A 119 11.71 -4.84 -14.17
N VAL A 120 12.49 -5.82 -13.68
CA VAL A 120 12.14 -7.24 -13.72
C VAL A 120 10.90 -7.49 -12.87
N LEU A 121 10.93 -7.01 -11.62
CA LEU A 121 9.83 -7.14 -10.68
C LEU A 121 8.54 -6.52 -11.22
N ALA A 122 8.61 -5.30 -11.77
CA ALA A 122 7.45 -4.63 -12.35
C ALA A 122 6.86 -5.41 -13.53
N LYS A 123 7.70 -5.99 -14.40
CA LYS A 123 7.22 -6.82 -15.51
C LYS A 123 6.52 -8.10 -15.03
N GLU A 124 7.09 -8.77 -14.03
CA GLU A 124 6.53 -9.99 -13.45
C GLU A 124 5.17 -9.75 -12.79
N VAL A 125 5.04 -8.62 -12.06
CA VAL A 125 3.77 -8.24 -11.44
C VAL A 125 2.76 -7.76 -12.48
N THR A 126 3.15 -7.00 -13.50
CA THR A 126 2.26 -6.67 -14.62
C THR A 126 1.66 -7.93 -15.26
N ALA A 127 2.50 -8.95 -15.51
CA ALA A 127 2.05 -10.21 -16.09
C ALA A 127 1.03 -10.96 -15.20
N HIS A 128 1.14 -10.83 -13.87
CA HIS A 128 0.17 -11.41 -12.93
C HIS A 128 -1.24 -10.78 -13.06
N PHE A 129 -1.33 -9.51 -13.44
CA PHE A 129 -2.58 -8.75 -13.49
C PHE A 129 -3.15 -8.54 -14.90
N ASN A 130 -2.50 -9.09 -15.95
CA ASN A 130 -2.79 -8.75 -17.34
C ASN A 130 -4.25 -9.02 -17.79
N ASP A 131 -4.94 -9.96 -17.15
CA ASP A 131 -6.32 -10.34 -17.47
C ASP A 131 -7.36 -9.84 -16.44
N GLN A 132 -6.96 -8.99 -15.49
CA GLN A 132 -7.84 -8.48 -14.45
C GLN A 132 -8.66 -7.29 -14.97
N GLN A 133 -9.98 -7.43 -15.02
CA GLN A 133 -10.88 -6.39 -15.52
C GLN A 133 -11.19 -5.29 -14.50
N GLU A 134 -10.78 -5.45 -13.24
CA GLU A 134 -11.13 -4.51 -12.15
C GLU A 134 -10.10 -3.40 -11.93
N ALA A 135 -8.93 -3.49 -12.58
CA ALA A 135 -7.88 -2.48 -12.52
C ALA A 135 -6.97 -2.62 -13.74
N THR A 136 -6.28 -1.56 -14.12
CA THR A 136 -5.19 -1.64 -15.09
C THR A 136 -3.87 -1.53 -14.35
N VAL A 137 -3.08 -2.60 -14.32
CA VAL A 137 -1.76 -2.62 -13.68
C VAL A 137 -0.70 -2.69 -14.76
N PHE A 138 0.23 -1.74 -14.76
CA PHE A 138 1.28 -1.70 -15.78
C PHE A 138 2.60 -1.15 -15.26
N GLY A 139 3.68 -1.76 -15.71
CA GLY A 139 5.04 -1.27 -15.59
C GLY A 139 6.04 -2.29 -16.13
N PRO A 140 7.34 -1.97 -16.12
CA PRO A 140 7.93 -0.79 -15.48
C PRO A 140 7.54 0.55 -16.13
N LEU A 141 7.36 1.59 -15.32
CA LEU A 141 7.18 2.97 -15.77
C LEU A 141 7.98 3.94 -14.91
N SER A 142 8.54 4.98 -15.51
CA SER A 142 9.02 6.14 -14.76
C SER A 142 7.84 7.00 -14.26
N LEU A 143 8.08 7.84 -13.27
CA LEU A 143 7.03 8.63 -12.61
C LEU A 143 6.37 9.66 -13.55
N ASP A 144 7.16 10.27 -14.41
CA ASP A 144 6.72 11.23 -15.42
C ASP A 144 5.76 10.57 -16.43
N LEU A 145 6.12 9.40 -16.96
CA LEU A 145 5.23 8.62 -17.84
C LEU A 145 3.95 8.16 -17.12
N ALA A 146 4.05 7.84 -15.83
CA ALA A 146 2.90 7.43 -15.03
C ALA A 146 1.92 8.59 -14.72
N THR A 147 2.35 9.85 -14.81
CA THR A 147 1.58 11.01 -14.31
C THR A 147 1.35 12.12 -15.34
N SER A 148 1.94 12.03 -16.53
CA SER A 148 1.89 13.07 -17.55
C SER A 148 1.73 12.49 -18.96
N GLU A 149 0.57 12.72 -19.57
CA GLU A 149 0.33 12.37 -20.99
C GLU A 149 1.29 13.11 -21.93
N GLU A 150 1.69 14.34 -21.59
CA GLU A 150 2.68 15.11 -22.35
C GLU A 150 4.04 14.40 -22.37
N ALA A 151 4.48 13.82 -21.25
CA ALA A 151 5.73 13.08 -21.19
C ALA A 151 5.68 11.80 -22.03
N VAL A 152 4.52 11.15 -22.16
CA VAL A 152 4.33 9.96 -23.00
C VAL A 152 4.38 10.30 -24.50
N ALA A 153 4.03 11.53 -24.88
CA ALA A 153 4.01 11.96 -26.27
C ALA A 153 5.39 12.33 -26.84
N HIS A 154 6.40 12.49 -25.98
CA HIS A 154 7.77 12.90 -26.30
C HIS A 154 8.74 11.72 -26.34
#